data_AF-Q4D2A7-F1
#
_entry.id   AF-Q4D2A7-F1
#
_cell.length_a   1.000
_cell.length_b   1.000
_cell.length_c   1.000
_cell.angle_alpha   90.00
_cell.angle_beta   90.00
_cell.angle_gamma   90.00
#
_symmetry.space_group_name_H-M   'P 1'
#
loop_
_entity.id
_entity.type
_entity.pdbx_description
1 polymer ?
#
loop_
_entity_poly.entity_id
_entity_poly.type
_entity_poly.pdbx_seq_one_letter_code
_entity_poly.pdbx_strand_id
1 'polypeptide(L)'
;MQRAGCGIVRPGRGCHTTPLYCSLATISTGVFDHLPFQHRRQHAFNTLPLHDANHFGGRTAYLREIGPVNIKKSGRRFKKDLRTVQFNVDMWCAQQTLRKRWKQRDWEVIEVPFRLAPAEQQRVIPEMYTDVPPMTDPERHDFSNIRNKVYDREELQSVLFGASGPLPYPPLQRIDRQAMTLDKFL
;
A
#
# COMPACT_ATOMS: atom_id res chain seq x y z
N MET A 1 38.48 -12.46 29.49
CA MET A 1 38.44 -12.17 30.93
C MET A 1 38.38 -10.66 31.12
N GLN A 2 37.53 -10.18 32.04
CA GLN A 2 37.44 -8.83 32.66
C GLN A 2 37.20 -7.64 31.70
N ARG A 3 35.97 -7.12 31.53
CA ARG A 3 35.18 -6.19 32.38
C ARG A 3 35.89 -4.86 32.73
N ALA A 4 35.43 -3.79 32.08
CA ALA A 4 35.30 -2.41 32.58
C ALA A 4 34.28 -1.72 31.64
N GLY A 5 33.31 -0.90 32.04
CA GLY A 5 32.96 -0.34 33.33
C GLY A 5 31.56 0.29 33.22
N CYS A 6 30.92 0.48 34.37
CA CYS A 6 29.57 0.99 34.54
C CYS A 6 29.49 2.49 34.22
N GLY A 7 28.52 2.91 33.40
CA GLY A 7 28.16 4.31 33.16
C GLY A 7 26.69 4.53 33.49
N ILE A 8 26.43 5.22 34.60
CA ILE A 8 25.12 5.64 35.10
C ILE A 8 24.52 6.70 34.17
N VAL A 9 23.31 6.48 33.64
CA VAL A 9 22.52 7.54 32.98
C VAL A 9 21.11 7.58 33.59
N ARG A 10 20.72 8.78 33.99
CA ARG A 10 19.56 9.20 34.79
C ARG A 10 18.21 8.75 34.23
N PRO A 11 17.17 8.54 35.08
CA PRO A 11 15.81 8.31 34.61
C PRO A 11 15.20 9.66 34.21
N GLY A 12 14.99 9.87 32.92
CA GLY A 12 14.47 11.12 32.38
C GLY A 12 13.50 10.89 31.23
N ARG A 13 12.21 11.09 31.52
CA ARG A 13 11.12 11.43 30.59
C ARG A 13 10.76 10.42 29.49
N GLY A 14 9.70 9.67 29.78
CA GLY A 14 8.59 9.40 28.86
C GLY A 14 8.92 8.61 27.60
N CYS A 15 8.83 7.28 27.69
CA CYS A 15 8.73 6.41 26.52
C CYS A 15 7.57 6.88 25.64
N HIS A 16 7.90 7.50 24.50
CA HIS A 16 7.01 7.57 23.37
C HIS A 16 6.84 6.16 22.83
N THR A 17 5.81 5.45 23.28
CA THR A 17 5.32 4.27 22.57
C THR A 17 4.78 4.75 21.23
N THR A 18 5.64 4.72 20.20
CA THR A 18 5.19 4.70 18.82
C THR A 18 4.30 3.46 18.69
N PRO A 19 3.01 3.59 18.33
CA PRO A 19 2.23 2.42 18.00
C PRO A 19 2.95 1.78 16.82
N LEU A 20 3.51 0.59 17.01
CA LEU A 20 3.90 -0.27 15.91
C LEU A 20 2.65 -0.41 15.05
N TYR A 21 2.62 0.31 13.93
CA TYR A 21 1.61 0.10 12.92
C TYR A 21 1.85 -1.32 12.45
N CYS A 22 1.05 -2.26 13.00
CA CYS A 22 0.97 -3.62 12.49
C CYS A 22 0.62 -3.45 11.01
N SER A 23 1.63 -3.59 10.16
CA SER A 23 1.40 -3.82 8.74
C SER A 23 0.75 -5.19 8.67
N LEU A 24 -0.56 -5.23 8.89
CA LEU A 24 -1.37 -6.40 8.64
C LEU A 24 -1.10 -6.70 7.18
N ALA A 25 -0.40 -7.81 6.92
CA ALA A 25 -0.30 -8.33 5.58
C ALA A 25 -1.75 -8.49 5.11
N THR A 26 -2.17 -7.63 4.19
CA THR A 26 -3.51 -7.71 3.62
C THR A 26 -3.52 -8.95 2.74
N ILE A 27 -3.86 -10.08 3.34
CA ILE A 27 -3.95 -11.36 2.65
C ILE A 27 -5.25 -11.33 1.84
N SER A 28 -5.10 -11.31 0.52
CA SER A 28 -6.22 -11.31 -0.40
C SER A 28 -6.85 -12.70 -0.48
N THR A 29 -8.17 -12.79 -0.32
CA THR A 29 -8.96 -13.99 -0.62
C THR A 29 -9.49 -14.01 -2.06
N GLY A 30 -9.07 -13.05 -2.89
CA GLY A 30 -9.49 -12.93 -4.28
C GLY A 30 -9.00 -14.08 -5.16
N VAL A 31 -9.65 -14.23 -6.32
CA VAL A 31 -9.27 -15.21 -7.35
C VAL A 31 -8.26 -14.57 -8.31
N PHE A 32 -7.08 -15.18 -8.43
CA PHE A 32 -6.01 -14.76 -9.33
C PHE A 32 -5.86 -15.66 -10.56
N ASP A 33 -6.39 -16.89 -10.49
CA ASP A 33 -6.25 -17.88 -11.54
C ASP A 33 -7.52 -18.03 -12.36
N HIS A 34 -7.34 -18.17 -13.67
CA HIS A 34 -8.39 -18.62 -14.56
C HIS A 34 -8.63 -20.12 -14.37
N LEU A 35 -9.90 -20.54 -14.30
CA LEU A 35 -10.26 -21.95 -14.18
C LEU A 35 -9.81 -22.75 -15.43
N PRO A 36 -9.34 -24.00 -15.30
CA PRO A 36 -8.89 -24.78 -16.44
C PRO A 36 -10.04 -25.10 -17.40
N PHE A 37 -9.72 -25.18 -18.70
CA PHE A 37 -10.67 -25.65 -19.71
C PHE A 37 -10.98 -27.14 -19.50
N GLN A 38 -12.26 -27.49 -19.41
CA GLN A 38 -12.77 -28.85 -19.22
C GLN A 38 -14.02 -29.06 -20.11
N HIS A 39 -14.85 -30.04 -19.78
CA HIS A 39 -16.20 -30.12 -20.33
C HIS A 39 -16.98 -28.82 -20.04
N ARG A 40 -17.93 -28.48 -20.91
CA ARG A 40 -18.71 -27.25 -20.78
C ARG A 40 -19.46 -27.24 -19.46
N ARG A 41 -19.04 -26.36 -18.54
CA ARG A 41 -19.76 -26.07 -17.30
C ARG A 41 -21.08 -25.39 -17.62
N GLN A 42 -22.14 -25.86 -16.99
CA GLN A 42 -23.48 -25.30 -17.09
C GLN A 42 -23.85 -24.62 -15.78
N HIS A 43 -24.84 -23.74 -15.81
CA HIS A 43 -25.34 -23.09 -14.62
C HIS A 43 -26.05 -24.12 -13.73
N ALA A 44 -25.53 -24.33 -12.53
CA ALA A 44 -26.05 -25.21 -11.50
C ALA A 44 -25.85 -24.56 -10.12
N PHE A 45 -26.39 -25.16 -9.06
CA PHE A 45 -26.36 -24.56 -7.71
C PHE A 45 -24.96 -24.24 -7.17
N ASN A 46 -23.93 -24.96 -7.61
CA ASN A 46 -22.54 -24.80 -7.18
C ASN A 46 -21.57 -24.51 -8.35
N THR A 47 -22.06 -24.40 -9.58
CA THR A 47 -21.22 -24.33 -10.79
C THR A 47 -21.74 -23.25 -11.72
N LEU A 48 -20.84 -22.38 -12.17
CA LEU A 48 -21.12 -21.39 -13.20
C LEU A 48 -20.39 -21.75 -14.51
N PRO A 49 -20.90 -21.28 -15.67
CA PRO A 49 -20.16 -21.32 -16.91
C PRO A 49 -18.78 -20.63 -16.79
N LEU A 50 -17.78 -21.14 -17.53
CA LEU A 50 -16.38 -20.70 -17.39
C LEU A 50 -16.17 -19.19 -17.64
N HIS A 51 -16.88 -18.63 -18.62
CA HIS A 51 -16.84 -17.20 -18.94
C HIS A 51 -18.15 -16.50 -18.56
N ASP A 52 -18.73 -16.91 -17.43
CA ASP A 52 -19.86 -16.23 -16.81
C ASP A 52 -19.50 -14.80 -16.41
N ALA A 53 -20.50 -13.91 -16.40
CA ALA A 53 -20.32 -12.49 -16.12
C ALA A 53 -19.89 -12.20 -14.66
N ASN A 54 -20.13 -13.12 -13.73
CA ASN A 54 -19.75 -12.95 -12.32
C ASN A 54 -18.24 -13.09 -12.08
N HIS A 55 -17.49 -13.70 -13.01
CA HIS A 55 -16.05 -13.85 -12.87
C HIS A 55 -15.29 -12.57 -13.30
N PHE A 56 -14.24 -12.25 -12.55
CA PHE A 56 -13.31 -11.14 -12.82
C PHE A 56 -13.99 -9.76 -13.01
N GLY A 57 -15.15 -9.55 -12.39
CA GLY A 57 -15.94 -8.32 -12.49
C GLY A 57 -16.41 -8.03 -13.92
N GLY A 58 -16.92 -9.06 -14.62
CA GLY A 58 -17.45 -8.95 -15.98
C GLY A 58 -16.40 -9.00 -17.09
N ARG A 59 -15.10 -9.03 -16.77
CA ARG A 59 -14.01 -9.04 -17.77
C ARG A 59 -13.95 -10.31 -18.60
N THR A 60 -14.58 -11.40 -18.15
CA THR A 60 -14.78 -12.60 -18.97
C THR A 60 -15.52 -12.33 -20.29
N ALA A 61 -16.22 -11.20 -20.42
CA ALA A 61 -16.81 -10.76 -21.69
C ALA A 61 -15.78 -10.71 -22.84
N TYR A 62 -14.53 -10.32 -22.57
CA TYR A 62 -13.47 -10.28 -23.59
C TYR A 62 -13.04 -11.68 -24.06
N LEU A 63 -13.26 -12.70 -23.24
CA LEU A 63 -12.85 -14.09 -23.48
C LEU A 63 -14.01 -14.97 -23.96
N ARG A 64 -15.24 -14.48 -23.91
CA ARG A 64 -16.43 -15.27 -24.21
C ARG A 64 -16.63 -15.45 -25.72
N GLU A 65 -16.80 -16.70 -26.16
CA GLU A 65 -17.47 -17.04 -27.42
C GLU A 65 -18.90 -17.46 -27.09
N ILE A 66 -19.90 -16.73 -27.58
CA ILE A 66 -21.30 -16.95 -27.22
C ILE A 66 -21.90 -18.07 -28.08
N GLY A 67 -22.67 -18.97 -27.44
CA GLY A 67 -23.47 -19.98 -28.13
C GLY A 67 -22.75 -21.30 -28.46
N PRO A 68 -23.40 -22.20 -29.20
CA PRO A 68 -22.83 -23.47 -29.62
C PRO A 68 -21.79 -23.26 -30.75
N VAL A 69 -20.56 -22.96 -30.37
CA VAL A 69 -19.46 -22.67 -31.30
C VAL A 69 -19.20 -23.86 -32.23
N ASN A 70 -19.38 -23.67 -33.54
CA ASN A 70 -18.99 -24.66 -34.54
C ASN A 70 -17.45 -24.76 -34.59
N ILE A 71 -16.90 -25.83 -33.99
CA ILE A 71 -15.46 -26.02 -33.79
C ILE A 71 -14.66 -25.96 -35.10
N LYS A 72 -15.25 -26.40 -36.21
CA LYS A 72 -14.59 -26.42 -37.53
C LYS A 72 -14.61 -25.06 -38.21
N LYS A 73 -15.72 -24.31 -38.10
CA LYS A 73 -15.96 -23.09 -38.88
C LYS A 73 -15.76 -21.78 -38.11
N SER A 74 -15.78 -21.82 -36.78
CA SER A 74 -15.89 -20.62 -35.95
C SER A 74 -15.09 -20.70 -34.65
N GLY A 75 -14.80 -19.52 -34.10
CA GLY A 75 -14.15 -19.31 -32.81
C GLY A 75 -12.78 -18.64 -32.94
N ARG A 76 -12.48 -17.75 -32.01
CA ARG A 76 -11.17 -17.10 -31.90
C ARG A 76 -10.25 -17.96 -31.03
N ARG A 77 -9.12 -18.40 -31.59
CA ARG A 77 -8.22 -19.39 -30.96
C ARG A 77 -7.70 -18.95 -29.59
N PHE A 78 -7.32 -17.69 -29.44
CA PHE A 78 -6.76 -17.19 -28.17
C PHE A 78 -7.73 -17.27 -26.99
N LYS A 79 -9.05 -17.28 -27.22
CA LYS A 79 -10.06 -17.39 -26.16
C LYS A 79 -10.13 -18.79 -25.52
N LYS A 80 -9.49 -19.79 -26.15
CA LYS A 80 -9.43 -21.18 -25.67
C LYS A 80 -8.02 -21.60 -25.27
N ASP A 81 -7.02 -20.75 -25.50
CA ASP A 81 -5.65 -21.00 -25.10
C ASP A 81 -5.47 -20.59 -23.63
N LEU A 82 -5.13 -21.54 -22.77
CA LEU A 82 -5.00 -21.32 -21.34
C LEU A 82 -3.93 -20.28 -21.01
N ARG A 83 -2.80 -20.30 -21.73
CA ARG A 83 -1.70 -19.37 -21.47
C ARG A 83 -2.09 -17.93 -21.79
N THR A 84 -2.70 -17.69 -22.95
CA THR A 84 -3.16 -16.35 -23.32
C THR A 84 -4.28 -15.85 -22.41
N VAL A 85 -5.20 -16.74 -22.03
CA VAL A 85 -6.31 -16.39 -21.12
C VAL A 85 -5.79 -16.03 -19.73
N GLN A 86 -4.89 -16.84 -19.17
CA GLN A 86 -4.28 -16.57 -17.86
C GLN A 86 -3.51 -15.25 -17.88
N PHE A 87 -2.73 -14.99 -18.92
CA PHE A 87 -2.01 -13.71 -19.07
C PHE A 87 -2.95 -12.49 -19.01
N ASN A 88 -4.13 -12.56 -19.63
CA ASN A 88 -5.12 -11.49 -19.56
C ASN A 88 -5.69 -11.33 -18.14
N VAL A 89 -5.95 -12.44 -17.45
CA VAL A 89 -6.40 -12.43 -16.05
C VAL A 89 -5.33 -11.81 -15.14
N ASP A 90 -4.07 -12.20 -15.29
CA ASP A 90 -2.94 -11.65 -14.54
C ASP A 90 -2.82 -10.13 -14.75
N MET A 91 -2.96 -9.68 -15.99
CA MET A 91 -2.98 -8.26 -16.33
C MET A 91 -4.12 -7.52 -15.62
N TRP A 92 -5.32 -8.11 -15.56
CA TRP A 92 -6.46 -7.51 -14.84
C TRP A 92 -6.25 -7.50 -13.32
N CYS A 93 -5.66 -8.54 -12.76
CA CYS A 93 -5.28 -8.60 -11.34
C CYS A 93 -4.21 -7.56 -10.99
N ALA A 94 -3.22 -7.36 -11.87
CA ALA A 94 -2.22 -6.30 -11.75
C ALA A 94 -2.88 -4.91 -11.78
N GLN A 95 -3.81 -4.67 -12.71
CA GLN A 95 -4.58 -3.42 -12.77
C GLN A 95 -5.40 -3.18 -11.49
N GLN A 96 -6.03 -4.21 -10.92
CA GLN A 96 -6.78 -4.07 -9.66
C GLN A 96 -5.86 -3.74 -8.49
N THR A 97 -4.70 -4.38 -8.40
CA THR A 97 -3.70 -4.11 -7.35
C THR A 97 -3.14 -2.70 -7.50
N LEU A 98 -2.78 -2.30 -8.72
CA LEU A 98 -2.32 -0.96 -9.05
C LEU A 98 -3.36 0.08 -8.63
N ARG A 99 -4.62 -0.06 -9.06
CA ARG A 99 -5.71 0.85 -8.71
C ARG A 99 -5.88 1.00 -7.20
N LYS A 100 -5.87 -0.11 -6.46
CA LYS A 100 -6.01 -0.09 -4.99
C LYS A 100 -4.83 0.61 -4.33
N ARG A 101 -3.59 0.34 -4.77
CA ARG A 101 -2.37 0.98 -4.25
C ARG A 101 -2.31 2.48 -4.57
N TRP A 102 -2.78 2.92 -5.73
CA TRP A 102 -2.87 4.34 -6.05
C TRP A 102 -3.96 5.04 -5.25
N LYS A 103 -5.15 4.42 -5.10
CA LYS A 103 -6.23 4.96 -4.27
C LYS A 103 -5.84 5.06 -2.77
N GLN A 104 -4.93 4.21 -2.32
CA GLN A 104 -4.41 4.23 -0.95
C GLN A 104 -3.53 5.46 -0.67
N ARG A 105 -3.03 6.16 -1.69
CA ARG A 105 -2.18 7.34 -1.50
C ARG A 105 -3.02 8.56 -1.16
N ASP A 106 -2.77 9.11 0.02
CA ASP A 106 -3.27 10.39 0.52
C ASP A 106 -2.16 11.45 0.56
N TRP A 107 -1.10 11.23 -0.22
CA TRP A 107 0.11 12.05 -0.25
C TRP A 107 0.62 12.27 -1.68
N GLU A 108 1.49 13.26 -1.82
CA GLU A 108 2.19 13.62 -3.04
C GLU A 108 3.70 13.55 -2.79
N VAL A 109 4.49 13.30 -3.84
CA VAL A 109 5.96 13.40 -3.75
C VAL A 109 6.34 14.82 -4.13
N ILE A 110 7.03 15.51 -3.23
CA ILE A 110 7.52 16.88 -3.46
C ILE A 110 9.05 16.86 -3.37
N GLU A 111 9.69 17.43 -4.38
CA GLU A 111 11.14 17.61 -4.39
C GLU A 111 11.50 18.85 -3.55
N VAL A 112 11.96 18.62 -2.33
CA VAL A 112 12.40 19.67 -1.40
C VAL A 112 13.92 19.79 -1.44
N PRO A 113 14.49 21.01 -1.56
CA PRO A 113 15.94 21.19 -1.46
C PRO A 113 16.50 20.58 -0.17
N PHE A 114 17.61 19.87 -0.25
CA PHE A 114 18.16 19.09 0.87
C PHE A 114 18.25 19.90 2.17
N ARG A 115 18.66 21.17 2.11
CA ARG A 115 18.75 22.07 3.28
C ARG A 115 17.43 22.23 4.05
N LEU A 116 16.29 22.16 3.38
CA LEU A 116 14.96 22.40 3.95
C LEU A 116 14.23 21.11 4.34
N ALA A 117 14.80 19.95 4.03
CA ALA A 117 14.20 18.66 4.36
C ALA A 117 14.24 18.40 5.89
N PRO A 118 13.30 17.59 6.44
CA PRO A 118 13.32 17.22 7.85
C PRO A 118 14.63 16.53 8.26
N ALA A 119 14.99 16.59 9.54
CA ALA A 119 16.26 16.09 10.06
C ALA A 119 16.52 14.60 9.73
N GLU A 120 15.46 13.79 9.68
CA GLU A 120 15.52 12.36 9.39
C GLU A 120 15.90 12.07 7.92
N GLN A 121 15.67 13.03 7.01
CA GLN A 121 16.05 12.99 5.59
C GLN A 121 17.44 13.56 5.34
N GLN A 122 18.11 14.13 6.33
CA GLN A 122 19.47 14.69 6.22
C GLN A 122 20.54 13.58 6.18
N ARG A 123 20.31 12.56 5.34
CA ARG A 123 21.14 11.37 5.19
C ARG A 123 21.01 10.82 3.77
N VAL A 124 21.87 9.87 3.43
CA VAL A 124 21.75 9.12 2.17
C VAL A 124 20.69 8.04 2.34
N ILE A 125 19.68 8.06 1.47
CA ILE A 125 18.67 7.02 1.39
C ILE A 125 18.93 6.27 0.08
N PRO A 126 19.32 4.97 0.12
CA PRO A 126 19.49 4.16 -1.09
C PRO A 126 18.22 4.16 -1.95
N GLU A 127 18.29 3.75 -3.20
CA GLU A 127 17.10 3.57 -4.04
C GLU A 127 16.28 2.33 -3.61
N MET A 128 15.07 2.17 -4.17
CA MET A 128 14.18 1.05 -3.81
C MET A 128 14.81 -0.30 -4.16
N TYR A 129 14.78 -1.23 -3.21
CA TYR A 129 15.35 -2.58 -3.34
C TYR A 129 16.88 -2.64 -3.53
N THR A 130 17.61 -1.56 -3.21
CA THR A 130 19.08 -1.55 -3.27
C THR A 130 19.74 -2.11 -2.00
N ASP A 131 19.17 -1.82 -0.84
CA ASP A 131 19.69 -2.22 0.47
C ASP A 131 18.54 -2.74 1.36
N VAL A 132 18.86 -3.14 2.59
CA VAL A 132 17.86 -3.48 3.61
C VAL A 132 16.89 -2.31 3.84
N PRO A 133 15.59 -2.56 4.09
CA PRO A 133 14.62 -1.51 4.36
C PRO A 133 15.09 -0.57 5.48
N PRO A 134 15.39 0.71 5.19
CA PRO A 134 16.04 1.56 6.17
C PRO A 134 15.04 2.07 7.21
N MET A 135 15.41 1.94 8.48
CA MET A 135 14.65 2.50 9.61
C MET A 135 14.80 4.01 9.66
N THR A 136 13.74 4.74 10.03
CA THR A 136 13.73 6.21 10.05
C THR A 136 14.74 6.79 11.03
N ASP A 137 14.57 6.56 12.33
CA ASP A 137 15.45 7.09 13.37
C ASP A 137 15.51 6.13 14.58
N PRO A 138 16.40 5.12 14.54
CA PRO A 138 16.56 4.16 15.62
C PRO A 138 16.98 4.79 16.95
N GLU A 139 17.73 5.91 16.93
CA GLU A 139 18.21 6.59 18.13
C GLU A 139 17.06 7.24 18.91
N ARG A 140 16.01 7.68 18.20
CA ARG A 140 14.79 8.23 18.78
C ARG A 140 13.66 7.23 18.93
N HIS A 141 13.96 5.94 18.83
CA HIS A 141 12.98 4.84 18.91
C HIS A 141 11.90 4.87 17.80
N ASP A 142 12.21 5.43 16.62
CA ASP A 142 11.38 5.33 15.42
C ASP A 142 11.94 4.27 14.45
N PHE A 143 11.43 3.04 14.58
CA PHE A 143 11.79 1.89 13.75
C PHE A 143 10.90 1.69 12.51
N SER A 144 10.21 2.74 12.06
CA SER A 144 9.40 2.72 10.84
C SER A 144 10.26 2.74 9.57
N ASN A 145 9.70 2.33 8.43
CA ASN A 145 10.40 2.41 7.14
C ASN A 145 10.35 3.85 6.61
N ILE A 146 11.52 4.46 6.40
CA ILE A 146 11.62 5.85 5.93
C ILE A 146 10.94 6.09 4.58
N ARG A 147 10.84 5.07 3.72
CA ARG A 147 10.19 5.18 2.39
C ARG A 147 8.69 5.35 2.45
N ASN A 148 8.08 4.87 3.52
CA ASN A 148 6.64 4.92 3.74
C ASN A 148 6.25 6.04 4.72
N LYS A 149 7.23 6.78 5.24
CA LYS A 149 6.97 7.91 6.13
C LYS A 149 6.37 9.05 5.32
N VAL A 150 5.20 9.50 5.75
CA VAL A 150 4.46 10.62 5.17
C VAL A 150 4.58 11.79 6.14
N TYR A 151 4.80 12.99 5.60
CA TYR A 151 4.89 14.23 6.37
C TYR A 151 3.59 15.02 6.23
N ASP A 152 3.13 15.59 7.33
CA ASP A 152 1.97 16.45 7.34
C ASP A 152 2.26 17.74 6.55
N ARG A 153 1.34 18.11 5.66
CA ARG A 153 1.47 19.30 4.83
C ARG A 153 1.54 20.56 5.70
N GLU A 154 0.81 20.55 6.80
CA GLU A 154 0.69 21.61 7.80
C GLU A 154 2.02 21.91 8.50
N GLU A 155 2.88 20.89 8.70
CA GLU A 155 4.20 21.04 9.31
C GLU A 155 5.24 21.57 8.31
N LEU A 156 5.06 21.26 7.02
CA LEU A 156 5.95 21.70 5.94
C LEU A 156 5.52 23.00 5.26
N GLN A 157 4.49 23.69 5.75
CA GLN A 157 3.93 24.87 5.07
C GLN A 157 4.95 25.99 4.83
N SER A 158 5.83 26.24 5.80
CA SER A 158 6.86 27.29 5.67
C SER A 158 7.86 26.97 4.56
N VAL A 159 8.15 25.68 4.35
CA VAL A 159 9.05 25.20 3.28
C VAL A 159 8.36 25.23 1.92
N LEU A 160 7.09 24.81 1.87
CA LEU A 160 6.33 24.68 0.63
C LEU A 160 5.76 26.01 0.12
N PHE A 161 5.35 26.90 1.02
CA PHE A 161 4.60 28.12 0.72
C PHE A 161 5.21 29.37 1.37
N GLY A 162 6.46 29.34 1.83
CA GLY A 162 7.05 30.46 2.58
C GLY A 162 7.03 31.83 1.91
N ALA A 163 6.83 31.91 0.59
CA ALA A 163 6.68 33.16 -0.15
C ALA A 163 5.25 33.74 -0.17
N SER A 164 4.23 33.00 0.29
CA SER A 164 2.80 33.37 0.12
C SER A 164 2.26 34.34 1.17
N GLY A 165 3.11 34.88 2.05
CA GLY A 165 2.69 35.72 3.17
C GLY A 165 2.09 34.88 4.30
N PRO A 166 0.81 35.06 4.68
CA PRO A 166 0.19 34.19 5.68
C PRO A 166 0.19 32.74 5.21
N LEU A 167 0.42 31.82 6.15
CA LEU A 167 0.40 30.38 5.86
C LEU A 167 -1.01 29.96 5.42
N PRO A 168 -1.13 29.17 4.34
CA PRO A 168 -2.43 28.86 3.73
C PRO A 168 -3.30 27.92 4.57
N TYR A 169 -2.69 27.07 5.40
CA TYR A 169 -3.40 26.11 6.25
C TYR A 169 -3.23 26.46 7.75
N PRO A 170 -4.30 26.32 8.55
CA PRO A 170 -4.19 26.51 9.99
C PRO A 170 -3.24 25.46 10.60
N PRO A 171 -2.50 25.80 11.66
CA PRO A 171 -1.65 24.83 12.36
C PRO A 171 -2.46 23.65 12.92
N LEU A 172 -1.84 22.47 12.98
CA LEU A 172 -2.45 21.28 13.59
C LEU A 172 -2.75 21.52 15.07
N GLN A 173 -3.99 21.28 15.47
CA GLN A 173 -4.38 21.22 16.88
C GLN A 173 -4.05 19.84 17.43
N ARG A 174 -3.01 19.76 18.26
CA ARG A 174 -2.60 18.50 18.89
C ARG A 174 -3.38 18.26 20.17
N ILE A 175 -3.71 17.00 20.42
CA ILE A 175 -4.40 16.57 21.63
C ILE A 175 -3.41 16.61 22.80
N ASP A 176 -3.75 17.36 23.85
CA ASP A 176 -3.01 17.29 25.11
C ASP A 176 -3.30 15.95 25.79
N ARG A 177 -2.29 15.08 25.80
CA ARG A 177 -2.39 13.75 26.44
C ARG A 177 -2.46 13.84 27.97
N GLN A 178 -2.18 14.99 28.57
CA GLN A 178 -2.26 15.20 30.02
C GLN A 178 -3.61 15.77 30.47
N ALA A 179 -4.39 16.37 29.57
CA ALA A 179 -5.71 16.94 29.89
C ALA A 179 -6.68 15.89 30.48
N MET A 180 -7.52 16.32 31.42
CA MET A 180 -8.59 15.49 31.97
C MET A 180 -9.75 15.49 30.98
N THR A 181 -9.85 14.38 30.25
CA THR A 181 -10.80 14.18 29.16
C THR A 181 -11.71 12.99 29.50
N LEU A 182 -12.80 12.85 28.76
CA LEU A 182 -13.86 11.88 29.06
C LEU A 182 -13.35 10.43 29.12
N ASP A 183 -12.31 10.07 28.37
CA ASP A 183 -11.62 8.77 28.42
C ASP A 183 -10.91 8.49 29.75
N LYS A 184 -10.55 9.54 30.50
CA LYS A 184 -9.99 9.46 31.85
C LYS A 184 -11.05 9.51 32.96
N PHE A 185 -12.34 9.55 32.58
CA PHE A 185 -13.48 9.61 33.51
C PHE A 185 -13.42 10.76 34.52
N LEU A 186 -12.77 11.89 34.16
CA LEU A 186 -12.57 13.07 35.01
C LEU A 186 -12.78 14.36 34.22
#